data_AF-A0A7C3JTK8-F1
#
_entry.id   AF-A0A7C3JTK8-F1
#
_cell.length_a   1.000
_cell.length_b   1.000
_cell.length_c   1.000
_cell.angle_alpha   90.00
_cell.angle_beta   90.00
_cell.angle_gamma   90.00
#
_symmetry.space_group_name_H-M   'P 1'
#
loop_
_entity.id
_entity.type
_entity.pdbx_description
1 polymer ?
#
loop_
_entity_poly.entity_id
_entity_poly.type
_entity_poly.pdbx_seq_one_letter_code
_entity_poly.pdbx_strand_id
1 'polypeptide(L)'
;MSFGPKIPKEVDGGGRFLLRRRDFTPAYIQSYEEGTLKTKIDEALESLRSCTLCPRHCEVDRYQKYAVCKVARYARVSSFFPHFGEEDVLRGWLGSGTIFFGWCNLRCIFCQNYETSQKGEGDEVNPTDLAGMMIELQR
;
A
#
# COMPACT_ATOMS: atom_id res chain seq x y z
N MET A 1 4.03 30.63 15.19
CA MET A 1 2.83 30.18 15.93
C MET A 1 2.60 28.71 15.62
N SER A 2 2.40 27.88 16.64
CA SER A 2 2.23 26.43 16.47
C SER A 2 0.83 26.14 15.90
N PHE A 3 0.73 25.98 14.59
CA PHE A 3 -0.51 25.62 13.87
C PHE A 3 -0.76 24.10 13.92
N GLY A 4 -0.78 23.53 15.12
CA GLY A 4 -1.13 22.13 15.33
C GLY A 4 -2.01 21.98 16.55
N PRO A 5 -2.98 21.04 16.55
CA PRO A 5 -3.76 20.72 17.73
C PRO A 5 -2.78 20.38 18.86
N LYS A 6 -2.96 21.01 20.03
CA LYS A 6 -2.20 20.65 21.23
C LYS A 6 -2.65 19.25 21.63
N ILE A 7 -1.88 18.24 21.23
CA ILE A 7 -2.08 16.86 21.67
C ILE A 7 -1.96 16.86 23.21
N PRO A 8 -2.94 16.32 23.95
CA PRO A 8 -2.86 16.26 25.40
C PRO A 8 -1.60 15.52 25.85
N LYS A 9 -0.95 15.99 26.92
CA LYS A 9 0.32 15.43 27.42
C LYS A 9 0.20 13.95 27.79
N GLU A 10 -1.00 13.53 28.18
CA GLU A 10 -1.35 12.17 28.58
C GLU A 10 -1.27 11.19 27.39
N VAL A 11 -1.37 11.69 26.16
CA VAL A 11 -1.40 10.88 24.92
C VAL A 11 -0.37 11.29 23.88
N ASP A 12 0.52 12.25 24.18
CA ASP A 12 1.53 12.74 23.22
C ASP A 12 2.73 11.80 23.04
N GLY A 13 2.86 10.80 23.92
CA GLY A 13 3.95 9.82 23.89
C GLY A 13 5.36 10.45 23.97
N GLY A 14 5.48 11.64 24.55
CA GLY A 14 6.71 12.44 24.56
C GLY A 14 7.16 12.88 23.16
N GLY A 15 6.23 12.98 22.21
CA GLY A 15 6.52 13.29 20.81
C GLY A 15 7.10 12.12 20.01
N ARG A 16 7.24 10.92 20.60
CA ARG A 16 7.79 9.72 19.94
C ARG A 16 7.03 9.31 18.69
N PHE A 17 5.73 9.58 18.65
CA PHE A 17 4.84 9.22 17.54
C PHE A 17 4.64 10.37 16.55
N LEU A 18 5.32 11.50 16.74
CA LEU A 18 5.10 12.71 15.95
C LEU A 18 6.19 12.85 14.88
N LEU A 19 5.90 12.32 13.69
CA LEU A 19 6.74 12.50 12.51
C LEU A 19 6.40 13.84 11.84
N ARG A 20 7.29 14.83 12.00
CA ARG A 20 7.11 16.12 11.32
C ARG A 20 7.39 15.93 9.83
N ARG A 21 6.46 16.36 8.97
CA ARG A 21 6.59 16.21 7.51
C ARG A 21 7.92 16.74 6.94
N ARG A 22 8.45 17.83 7.50
CA ARG A 22 9.74 18.44 7.10
C ARG A 22 10.98 17.60 7.44
N ASP A 23 10.87 16.70 8.42
CA ASP A 23 11.97 15.85 8.87
C ASP A 23 11.77 14.39 8.38
N PHE A 24 10.74 14.14 7.58
CA PHE A 24 10.39 12.83 7.07
C PHE A 24 10.78 12.67 5.60
N THR A 25 11.64 11.69 5.34
CA THR A 25 12.01 11.24 3.99
C THR A 25 11.33 9.90 3.72
N PRO A 26 10.51 9.78 2.65
CA PRO A 26 9.96 8.50 2.23
C PRO A 26 11.06 7.48 1.91
N ALA A 27 10.88 6.22 2.31
CA ALA A 27 11.88 5.17 2.13
C ALA A 27 12.30 4.95 0.67
N TYR A 28 11.41 5.21 -0.30
CA TYR A 28 11.74 5.07 -1.72
C TYR A 28 12.69 6.17 -2.21
N ILE A 29 12.57 7.41 -1.68
CA ILE A 29 13.49 8.52 -1.99
C ILE A 29 14.85 8.21 -1.39
N GLN A 30 14.89 7.84 -0.10
CA GLN A 30 16.13 7.46 0.57
C GLN A 30 16.84 6.32 -0.19
N SER A 31 16.11 5.26 -0.56
CA SER A 31 16.69 4.13 -1.28
C SER A 31 17.21 4.52 -2.68
N TYR A 32 16.58 5.51 -3.33
CA TYR A 32 17.04 6.03 -4.61
C TYR A 32 18.34 6.82 -4.45
N GLU A 33 18.40 7.74 -3.48
CA GLU A 33 19.58 8.56 -3.17
C GLU A 33 20.79 7.72 -2.74
N GLU A 34 20.54 6.64 -1.98
CA GLU A 34 21.57 5.68 -1.56
C GLU A 34 21.97 4.69 -2.67
N GLY A 35 21.29 4.71 -3.83
CA GLY A 35 21.55 3.78 -4.95
C GLY A 35 21.10 2.33 -4.70
N THR A 36 20.37 2.04 -3.62
CA THR A 36 19.91 0.69 -3.26
C THR A 36 18.57 0.31 -3.88
N LEU A 37 17.84 1.28 -4.43
CA LEU A 37 16.49 1.06 -4.97
C LEU A 37 16.46 0.00 -6.07
N LYS A 38 17.43 0.00 -6.99
CA LYS A 38 17.48 -0.98 -8.09
C LYS A 38 17.59 -2.41 -7.55
N THR A 39 18.49 -2.65 -6.61
CA THR A 39 18.66 -3.96 -5.98
C THR A 39 17.37 -4.44 -5.31
N LYS A 40 16.68 -3.57 -4.57
CA LYS A 40 15.39 -3.90 -3.94
C LYS A 40 14.32 -4.26 -4.98
N ILE A 41 14.30 -3.58 -6.12
CA ILE A 41 13.39 -3.90 -7.23
C ILE A 41 13.73 -5.28 -7.79
N ASP A 42 15.00 -5.53 -8.11
CA ASP A 42 15.43 -6.80 -8.70
C ASP A 42 15.14 -7.98 -7.76
N GLU A 43 15.40 -7.84 -6.46
CA GLU A 43 15.05 -8.83 -5.42
C GLU A 43 13.54 -9.08 -5.34
N ALA A 44 12.73 -8.02 -5.33
CA ALA A 44 11.28 -8.14 -5.32
C ALA A 44 10.75 -8.84 -6.58
N LEU A 45 11.29 -8.52 -7.75
CA LEU A 45 10.92 -9.16 -9.03
C LEU A 45 11.32 -10.63 -9.09
N GLU A 46 12.47 -10.99 -8.55
CA GLU A 46 12.93 -12.38 -8.48
C GLU A 46 12.09 -13.19 -7.51
N SER A 47 11.69 -12.61 -6.37
CA SER A 47 10.79 -13.26 -5.41
C SER A 47 9.43 -13.69 -6.01
N LEU A 48 9.05 -13.11 -7.15
CA LEU A 48 7.82 -13.50 -7.86
C LEU A 48 7.93 -14.85 -8.57
N ARG A 49 9.14 -15.37 -8.83
CA ARG A 49 9.34 -16.69 -9.44
C ARG A 49 9.00 -17.86 -8.51
N SER A 50 9.08 -17.63 -7.19
CA SER A 50 8.63 -18.58 -6.17
C SER A 50 7.98 -17.80 -5.02
N CYS A 51 6.69 -17.50 -5.18
CA CYS A 51 6.02 -16.53 -4.32
C CYS A 51 5.72 -17.05 -2.90
N THR A 52 6.33 -16.40 -1.91
CA THR A 52 6.12 -16.64 -0.46
C THR A 52 5.56 -15.43 0.29
N LEU A 53 5.10 -14.39 -0.41
CA LEU A 53 4.63 -13.10 0.14
C LEU A 53 3.41 -13.19 1.08
N CYS A 54 2.82 -14.36 1.25
CA CYS A 54 1.75 -14.56 2.23
C CYS A 54 1.86 -15.91 2.93
N PRO A 55 1.18 -16.10 4.07
CA PRO A 55 1.31 -17.32 4.90
C PRO A 55 0.92 -18.64 4.22
N ARG A 56 0.45 -18.60 2.96
CA ARG A 56 0.15 -19.80 2.16
C ARG A 56 1.38 -20.41 1.50
N HIS A 57 2.47 -19.65 1.35
CA HIS A 57 3.72 -20.09 0.72
C HIS A 57 3.50 -20.97 -0.52
N CYS A 58 2.75 -20.46 -1.51
CA CYS A 58 2.34 -21.28 -2.64
C CYS A 58 3.44 -21.55 -3.66
N GLU A 59 4.57 -20.84 -3.60
CA GLU A 59 5.77 -21.04 -4.42
C GLU A 59 5.52 -20.99 -5.94
N VAL A 60 4.39 -20.46 -6.39
CA VAL A 60 4.10 -20.32 -7.82
C VAL A 60 4.94 -19.22 -8.45
N ASP A 61 5.34 -19.46 -9.71
CA ASP A 61 5.89 -18.44 -10.60
C ASP A 61 4.77 -17.51 -11.09
N ARG A 62 4.76 -16.26 -10.60
CA ARG A 62 3.77 -15.23 -10.91
C ARG A 62 3.88 -14.69 -12.34
N TYR A 63 4.99 -14.93 -13.03
CA TYR A 63 5.11 -14.62 -14.45
C TYR A 63 4.33 -15.62 -15.33
N GLN A 64 3.97 -16.78 -14.80
CA GLN A 64 3.27 -17.83 -15.53
C GLN A 64 1.82 -18.01 -15.06
N LYS A 65 1.58 -17.96 -13.74
CA LYS A 65 0.25 -18.24 -13.17
C LYS A 65 0.02 -17.62 -11.80
N TYR A 66 -1.24 -17.56 -11.39
CA TYR A 66 -1.64 -17.26 -10.03
C TYR A 66 -1.92 -18.53 -9.21
N ALA A 67 -2.01 -18.38 -7.89
CA ALA A 67 -2.52 -19.38 -6.96
C ALA A 67 -3.92 -18.98 -6.41
N VAL A 68 -4.30 -19.46 -5.23
CA VAL A 68 -5.61 -19.16 -4.63
C VAL A 68 -5.92 -17.67 -4.48
N CYS A 69 -4.91 -16.80 -4.37
CA CYS A 69 -5.12 -15.35 -4.33
C CYS A 69 -5.54 -14.73 -5.66
N LYS A 70 -5.45 -15.45 -6.79
CA LYS A 70 -5.79 -14.97 -8.15
C LYS A 70 -4.99 -13.75 -8.66
N VAL A 71 -3.90 -13.40 -7.98
CA VAL A 71 -2.97 -12.34 -8.40
C VAL A 71 -1.75 -12.95 -9.10
N ALA A 72 -1.44 -12.49 -10.31
CA ALA A 72 -0.26 -12.88 -11.08
C ALA A 72 0.86 -11.82 -10.93
N ARG A 73 1.47 -11.39 -12.04
CA ARG A 73 2.60 -10.43 -12.04
C ARG A 73 2.20 -9.02 -11.59
N TYR A 74 1.02 -8.58 -11.97
CA TYR A 74 0.57 -7.20 -11.77
C TYR A 74 -0.57 -7.14 -10.75
N ALA A 75 -0.67 -5.98 -10.11
CA ALA A 75 -1.75 -5.72 -9.16
C ALA A 75 -3.04 -5.46 -9.93
N ARG A 76 -4.18 -5.79 -9.31
CA ARG A 76 -5.49 -5.32 -9.76
C ARG A 76 -5.93 -4.18 -8.86
N VAL A 77 -6.36 -3.06 -9.42
CA VAL A 77 -6.88 -1.91 -8.66
C VAL A 77 -8.36 -1.74 -8.96
N SER A 78 -9.18 -1.84 -7.93
CA SER A 78 -10.64 -1.65 -8.00
C SER A 78 -11.05 -0.18 -8.01
N SER A 79 -10.37 0.63 -7.20
CA SER A 79 -10.59 2.06 -7.10
C SER A 79 -9.43 2.73 -6.37
N PHE A 80 -9.25 4.03 -6.61
CA PHE A 80 -8.35 4.87 -5.84
C PHE A 80 -8.98 6.26 -5.68
N PHE A 81 -8.93 6.83 -4.48
CA PHE A 81 -9.56 8.12 -4.17
C PHE A 81 -9.09 8.70 -2.83
N PRO A 82 -9.27 10.01 -2.59
CA PRO A 82 -9.08 10.60 -1.26
C PRO A 82 -10.15 10.10 -0.28
N HIS A 83 -9.74 9.39 0.76
CA HIS A 83 -10.65 8.81 1.73
C HIS A 83 -10.70 9.64 3.03
N PHE A 84 -11.91 10.08 3.38
CA PHE A 84 -12.16 10.91 4.56
C PHE A 84 -12.78 10.14 5.72
N GLY A 85 -13.00 8.83 5.56
CA GLY A 85 -13.66 7.97 6.55
C GLY A 85 -12.75 7.39 7.62
N GLU A 86 -11.43 7.46 7.45
CA GLU A 86 -10.46 7.05 8.48
C GLU A 86 -10.50 7.98 9.70
N GLU A 87 -9.91 7.54 10.81
CA GLU A 87 -9.75 8.39 11.99
C GLU A 87 -8.88 9.63 11.70
N ASP A 88 -9.10 10.72 12.45
CA ASP A 88 -8.41 12.00 12.29
C ASP A 88 -6.87 11.86 12.30
N VAL A 89 -6.33 10.91 13.07
CA VAL A 89 -4.89 10.67 13.16
C VAL A 89 -4.31 9.96 11.93
N LEU A 90 -5.15 9.35 11.09
CA LEU A 90 -4.75 8.62 9.88
C LEU A 90 -5.03 9.40 8.59
N ARG A 91 -6.17 10.11 8.52
CA ARG A 91 -6.58 10.86 7.33
C ARG A 91 -5.82 12.18 7.13
N GLY A 92 -5.08 12.64 8.14
CA GLY A 92 -4.41 13.93 8.10
C GLY A 92 -5.39 15.08 7.82
N TRP A 93 -4.98 16.04 6.98
CA TRP A 93 -5.76 17.25 6.72
C TRP A 93 -6.67 17.16 5.49
N LEU A 94 -6.28 16.37 4.49
CA LEU A 94 -6.92 16.32 3.17
C LEU A 94 -7.43 14.92 2.81
N GLY A 95 -7.61 14.05 3.81
CA GLY A 95 -7.95 12.65 3.57
C GLY A 95 -6.70 11.78 3.42
N SER A 96 -6.86 10.48 3.62
CA SER A 96 -5.84 9.50 3.27
C SER A 96 -5.92 9.19 1.77
N GLY A 97 -4.76 8.98 1.13
CA GLY A 97 -4.72 8.44 -0.23
C GLY A 97 -5.02 6.94 -0.19
N THR A 98 -6.22 6.55 -0.63
CA THR A 98 -6.64 5.14 -0.61
C THR A 98 -6.53 4.52 -2.00
N ILE A 99 -5.96 3.32 -2.06
CA ILE A 99 -5.94 2.45 -3.24
C ILE A 99 -6.50 1.08 -2.82
N PHE A 100 -7.66 0.71 -3.34
CA PHE A 100 -8.27 -0.59 -3.09
C PHE A 100 -7.80 -1.61 -4.13
N PHE A 101 -6.96 -2.55 -3.70
CA PHE A 101 -6.54 -3.66 -4.53
C PHE A 101 -7.64 -4.72 -4.65
N GLY A 102 -7.80 -5.25 -5.86
CA GLY A 102 -8.64 -6.41 -6.14
C GLY A 102 -7.97 -7.71 -5.72
N TRP A 103 -8.81 -8.69 -5.39
CA TRP A 103 -8.43 -10.00 -4.84
C TRP A 103 -7.86 -9.98 -3.42
N CYS A 104 -8.07 -11.10 -2.72
CA CYS A 104 -7.46 -11.34 -1.42
C CYS A 104 -6.94 -12.78 -1.34
N ASN A 105 -5.80 -12.95 -0.68
CA ASN A 105 -5.24 -14.28 -0.34
C ASN A 105 -6.03 -14.98 0.79
N LEU A 106 -6.87 -14.24 1.52
CA LEU A 106 -7.83 -14.75 2.48
C LEU A 106 -9.20 -15.03 1.81
N ARG A 107 -10.02 -15.84 2.47
CA ARG A 107 -11.36 -16.26 2.02
C ARG A 107 -12.35 -16.17 3.19
N CYS A 108 -12.43 -14.99 3.81
CA CYS A 108 -13.23 -14.77 5.00
C CYS A 108 -14.73 -14.91 4.68
N ILE A 109 -15.45 -15.72 5.46
CA ILE A 109 -16.91 -15.90 5.32
C ILE A 109 -17.71 -14.63 5.68
N PHE A 110 -17.07 -13.70 6.40
CA PHE A 110 -17.62 -12.42 6.86
C PHE A 110 -16.98 -11.21 6.15
N CYS A 111 -16.46 -11.40 4.94
CA CYS A 111 -15.75 -10.33 4.23
C CYS A 111 -16.68 -9.15 3.91
N GLN A 112 -16.39 -7.97 4.48
CA GLN A 112 -17.14 -6.74 4.20
C GLN A 112 -16.88 -6.19 2.79
N ASN A 113 -15.73 -6.52 2.20
CA ASN A 113 -15.32 -6.11 0.85
C ASN A 113 -15.36 -7.31 -0.10
N TYR A 114 -16.43 -8.11 -0.03
CA TYR A 114 -16.55 -9.38 -0.76
C TYR A 114 -16.40 -9.20 -2.26
N GLU A 115 -17.07 -8.19 -2.83
CA GLU A 115 -17.05 -7.88 -4.25
C GLU A 115 -15.60 -7.66 -4.73
N THR A 116 -14.88 -6.73 -4.11
CA THR A 116 -13.49 -6.43 -4.45
C THR A 116 -12.54 -7.60 -4.18
N SER A 117 -12.70 -8.27 -3.03
CA SER A 117 -11.77 -9.32 -2.57
C SER A 117 -11.98 -10.67 -3.27
N GLN A 118 -13.21 -10.99 -3.68
CA GLN A 118 -13.61 -12.34 -4.08
C GLN A 118 -14.14 -12.41 -5.52
N LYS A 119 -14.70 -11.31 -6.06
CA LYS A 119 -15.16 -11.24 -7.46
C LYS A 119 -14.14 -10.61 -8.42
N GLY A 120 -13.09 -9.96 -7.91
CA GLY A 120 -11.98 -9.46 -8.72
C GLY A 120 -12.30 -8.18 -9.47
N GLU A 121 -13.04 -7.27 -8.85
CA GLU A 121 -13.31 -5.94 -9.38
C GLU A 121 -12.03 -5.15 -9.66
N GLY A 122 -12.11 -4.22 -10.60
CA GLY A 122 -11.00 -3.37 -11.02
C GLY A 122 -10.28 -3.85 -12.25
N ASP A 123 -9.15 -3.24 -12.54
CA ASP A 123 -8.31 -3.53 -13.70
C ASP A 123 -6.89 -3.88 -13.29
N GLU A 124 -6.24 -4.73 -14.09
CA GLU A 124 -4.82 -5.01 -13.91
C GLU A 124 -4.02 -3.75 -14.28
N VAL A 125 -3.10 -3.34 -13.42
CA VAL A 125 -2.30 -2.12 -13.57
C VAL A 125 -0.82 -2.44 -13.51
N ASN A 126 -0.06 -1.85 -14.43
CA ASN A 126 1.40 -1.95 -14.38
C ASN A 126 1.97 -0.98 -13.30
N PRO A 127 3.25 -1.13 -12.92
CA PRO A 127 3.85 -0.30 -11.88
C PRO A 127 3.85 1.21 -12.19
N THR A 128 3.93 1.60 -13.46
CA THR A 128 3.91 3.01 -13.87
C THR A 128 2.52 3.62 -13.65
N ASP A 129 1.46 2.91 -14.03
CA ASP A 129 0.08 3.36 -13.81
C ASP A 129 -0.23 3.46 -12.32
N LEU A 130 0.16 2.45 -11.55
CA LEU A 130 -0.02 2.44 -10.09
C LEU A 130 0.72 3.61 -9.41
N ALA A 131 1.95 3.90 -9.85
CA ALA A 131 2.68 5.06 -9.36
C ALA A 131 1.98 6.38 -9.75
N GLY A 132 1.40 6.47 -10.95
CA GLY A 132 0.57 7.58 -11.38
C GLY A 132 -0.59 7.85 -10.41
N MET A 133 -1.32 6.80 -10.02
CA MET A 133 -2.39 6.89 -9.01
C MET A 133 -1.88 7.41 -7.66
N MET A 134 -0.73 6.92 -7.20
CA MET A 134 -0.13 7.38 -5.94
C MET A 134 0.26 8.86 -5.99
N ILE A 135 0.82 9.33 -7.10
CA ILE A 135 1.19 10.75 -7.29
C ILE A 135 -0.04 11.64 -7.42
N GLU A 136 -1.11 11.15 -8.03
CA GLU A 136 -2.39 11.87 -8.10
C GLU A 136 -2.96 12.09 -6.69
N LEU A 137 -2.97 11.04 -5.86
CA LEU A 137 -3.45 11.10 -4.47
C LEU A 137 -2.56 11.93 -3.54
N GLN A 138 -1.31 12.19 -3.91
CA GLN A 138 -0.36 12.97 -3.10
C GLN A 138 -0.65 14.49 -3.16
N ARG A 139 -1.40 14.96 -4.18
CA ARG A 139 -1.66 16.38 -4.43
C ARG A 139 -2.55 17.00 -3.35
#